data_AF-A0A7Z0NA33-F1
#
_entry.id   AF-A0A7Z0NA33-F1
#
_cell.length_a   1.000
_cell.length_b   1.000
_cell.length_c   1.000
_cell.angle_alpha   90.00
_cell.angle_beta   90.00
_cell.angle_gamma   90.00
#
_symmetry.space_group_name_H-M   'P 1'
#
loop_
_entity.id
_entity.type
_entity.pdbx_description
1 polymer ?
#
loop_
_entity_poly.entity_id
_entity_poly.type
_entity_poly.pdbx_seq_one_letter_code
_entity_poly.pdbx_strand_id
1 'polypeptide(L)'
;MTNAAPNTDYKSELIKLDAVEQALAGLREQYGTVPNVQTKEGYALCKKGIKELTTYRTSTEKLRKEITKPHRDFIERVNAYGKDLVEKLQVIEQPLKDAKLHEDERAERIKQERIAKLRESININIWSFLDTIAGLDSTGLAELHDAALAIDLDGYFDVTDEAEEAKADVLKRISEQHGQVLERERLAAEQAEVDAERRRLREENEKREAEQRELEELRRFKAEQDAKREAEEAEKRKPEPEPEPEPMPAAAESSEPEYTGVDQASEPDKTVVAEHRAPIDTSRIEAAANSFQRGSQVKAPEQVTISRKEYDRLLEAEAMLLALQAAGVDSWSGYGDAMEQLAA
;
A
#
# COMPACT_ATOMS: atom_id res chain seq x y z
N MET A 1 4.45 56.29 26.82
CA MET A 1 3.43 56.93 27.68
C MET A 1 2.68 55.82 28.39
N THR A 2 2.83 55.73 29.71
CA THR A 2 2.22 54.67 30.52
C THR A 2 0.72 54.92 30.61
N ASN A 3 -0.08 54.14 29.88
CA ASN A 3 -1.53 54.05 30.06
C ASN A 3 -1.81 53.34 31.38
N ALA A 4 -1.66 54.07 32.49
CA ALA A 4 -2.29 53.69 33.73
C ALA A 4 -3.80 53.73 33.48
N ALA A 5 -4.45 52.56 33.51
CA ALA A 5 -5.90 52.50 33.47
C ALA A 5 -6.44 53.42 34.58
N PRO A 6 -7.34 54.37 34.27
CA PRO A 6 -7.90 55.21 35.31
C PRO A 6 -8.60 54.29 36.30
N ASN A 7 -8.16 54.34 37.56
CA ASN A 7 -8.87 53.73 38.68
C ASN A 7 -10.15 54.54 38.89
N THR A 8 -11.15 54.34 38.02
CA THR A 8 -12.43 55.04 38.08
C THR A 8 -13.22 54.48 39.24
N ASP A 9 -13.15 55.17 40.36
CA ASP A 9 -14.01 54.94 41.51
C ASP A 9 -15.44 55.37 41.16
N TYR A 10 -16.22 54.43 40.62
CA TYR A 10 -17.64 54.63 40.27
C TYR A 10 -18.53 54.89 41.51
N LYS A 11 -17.98 54.86 42.74
CA LYS A 11 -18.71 55.20 43.96
C LYS A 11 -19.42 56.54 43.86
N SER A 12 -18.83 57.53 43.18
CA SER A 12 -19.44 58.84 42.99
C SER A 12 -20.72 58.80 42.13
N GLU A 13 -20.81 57.87 41.18
CA GLU A 13 -21.97 57.68 40.31
C GLU A 13 -23.09 56.88 41.01
N LEU A 14 -22.74 56.06 42.00
CA LEU A 14 -23.65 55.18 42.74
C LEU A 14 -24.31 55.83 43.98
N ILE A 15 -23.84 57.01 44.43
CA ILE A 15 -24.34 57.72 45.63
C ILE A 15 -25.87 57.79 45.69
N LYS A 16 -26.54 58.02 44.55
CA LYS A 16 -28.01 58.14 44.49
C LYS A 16 -28.73 56.80 44.66
N LEU A 17 -28.10 55.69 44.26
CA LEU A 17 -28.62 54.34 44.47
C LEU A 17 -28.35 53.87 45.91
N ASP A 18 -27.19 54.21 46.47
CA ASP A 18 -26.85 53.95 47.88
C ASP A 18 -27.85 54.62 48.83
N ALA A 19 -28.32 55.82 48.49
CA ALA A 19 -29.38 56.50 49.24
C ALA A 19 -30.72 55.73 49.23
N VAL A 20 -31.05 55.04 48.13
CA VAL A 20 -32.23 54.17 48.07
C VAL A 20 -32.01 52.91 48.92
N GLU A 21 -30.81 52.33 48.88
CA GLU A 21 -30.44 51.17 49.70
C GLU A 21 -30.56 51.48 51.20
N GLN A 22 -30.08 52.65 51.63
CA GLN A 22 -30.23 53.12 53.01
C GLN A 22 -31.70 53.29 53.42
N ALA A 23 -32.59 53.68 52.50
CA ALA A 23 -34.02 53.82 52.75
C ALA A 23 -34.77 52.47 52.83
N LEU A 24 -34.21 51.37 52.30
CA LEU A 24 -34.87 50.06 52.28
C LEU A 24 -35.15 49.51 53.68
N ALA A 25 -34.28 49.76 54.66
CA ALA A 25 -34.48 49.29 56.04
C ALA A 25 -35.75 49.90 56.65
N GLY A 26 -35.94 51.21 56.50
CA GLY A 26 -37.14 51.91 56.97
C GLY A 26 -38.40 51.52 56.20
N LEU A 27 -38.30 51.31 54.89
CA LEU A 27 -39.43 50.83 54.08
C LEU A 27 -39.84 49.40 54.46
N ARG A 28 -38.88 48.53 54.80
CA ARG A 28 -39.13 47.17 55.30
C ARG A 28 -39.78 47.19 56.68
N GLU A 29 -39.35 48.08 57.57
CA GLU A 29 -39.98 48.23 58.89
C GLU A 29 -41.44 48.71 58.76
N GLN A 30 -41.69 49.68 57.88
CA GLN A 30 -43.03 50.27 57.71
C GLN A 30 -44.01 49.41 56.91
N TYR A 31 -43.53 48.69 55.90
CA TYR A 31 -44.38 47.98 54.93
C TYR A 31 -44.05 46.48 54.80
N GLY A 32 -43.15 45.94 55.63
CA GLY A 32 -42.74 44.54 55.57
C GLY A 32 -43.80 43.56 56.10
N THR A 33 -44.74 44.03 56.92
CA THR A 33 -45.88 43.23 57.39
C THR A 33 -47.15 43.70 56.70
N VAL A 34 -47.90 42.76 56.10
CA VAL A 34 -49.15 43.06 55.37
C VAL A 34 -50.30 43.27 56.38
N PRO A 35 -50.89 44.47 56.48
CA PRO A 35 -52.03 44.74 57.36
C PRO A 35 -53.32 44.07 56.88
N ASN A 36 -54.31 43.90 57.77
CA ASN A 36 -55.62 43.37 57.38
C ASN A 36 -56.40 44.37 56.51
N VAL A 37 -56.49 44.08 55.21
CA VAL A 37 -57.16 44.90 54.19
C VAL A 37 -58.68 44.99 54.31
N GLN A 38 -59.32 44.15 55.13
CA GLN A 38 -60.76 44.23 55.41
C GLN A 38 -61.09 45.41 56.35
N THR A 39 -60.07 45.97 57.01
CA THR A 39 -60.21 47.19 57.82
C THR A 39 -59.92 48.42 56.96
N LYS A 40 -60.63 49.52 57.23
CA LYS A 40 -60.43 50.81 56.53
C LYS A 40 -58.98 51.31 56.68
N GLU A 41 -58.39 51.10 57.85
CA GLU A 41 -57.01 51.49 58.19
C GLU A 41 -55.98 50.63 57.47
N GLY A 42 -56.14 49.30 57.47
CA GLY A 42 -55.24 48.39 56.77
C GLY A 42 -55.26 48.59 55.26
N TYR A 43 -56.44 48.83 54.67
CA TYR A 43 -56.54 49.17 53.24
C TYR A 43 -55.84 50.50 52.89
N ALA A 44 -56.01 51.53 53.73
CA ALA A 44 -55.35 52.82 53.54
C ALA A 44 -53.82 52.71 53.63
N LEU A 45 -53.31 51.91 54.57
CA LEU A 45 -51.88 51.66 54.75
C LEU A 45 -51.28 50.90 53.55
N CYS A 46 -51.97 49.85 53.06
CA CYS A 46 -51.57 49.14 51.85
C CYS A 46 -51.52 50.06 50.62
N LYS A 47 -52.54 50.90 50.42
CA LYS A 47 -52.58 51.84 49.29
C LYS A 47 -51.42 52.84 49.35
N LYS A 48 -51.09 53.34 50.54
CA LYS A 48 -49.95 54.24 50.77
C LYS A 48 -48.62 53.54 50.48
N GLY A 49 -48.42 52.35 51.05
CA GLY A 49 -47.21 51.55 50.85
C GLY A 49 -46.97 51.18 49.38
N ILE A 50 -48.00 50.73 48.66
CA ILE A 50 -47.90 50.43 47.23
C ILE A 50 -47.45 51.66 46.44
N LYS A 51 -48.04 52.84 46.71
CA LYS A 51 -47.67 54.08 46.03
C LYS A 51 -46.20 54.43 46.29
N GLU A 52 -45.78 54.42 47.54
CA GLU A 52 -44.42 54.78 47.96
C GLU A 52 -43.37 53.80 47.43
N LEU A 53 -43.57 52.50 47.59
CA LEU A 53 -42.70 51.45 47.06
C LEU A 53 -42.61 51.51 45.52
N THR A 54 -43.71 51.80 44.84
CA THR A 54 -43.71 51.98 43.37
C THR A 54 -42.90 53.22 42.96
N THR A 55 -42.96 54.31 43.74
CA THR A 55 -42.14 55.50 43.49
C THR A 55 -40.65 55.20 43.65
N TYR A 56 -40.24 54.52 44.73
CA TYR A 56 -38.84 54.09 44.90
C TYR A 56 -38.39 53.13 43.79
N ARG A 57 -39.22 52.16 43.40
CA ARG A 57 -38.91 51.23 42.31
C ARG A 57 -38.67 51.97 40.99
N THR A 58 -39.55 52.89 40.64
CA THR A 58 -39.47 53.63 39.36
C THR A 58 -38.32 54.64 39.36
N SER A 59 -38.04 55.32 40.48
CA SER A 59 -36.90 56.24 40.59
C SER A 59 -35.55 55.52 40.54
N THR A 60 -35.42 54.36 41.20
CA THR A 60 -34.20 53.52 41.15
C THR A 60 -33.91 53.07 39.73
N GLU A 61 -34.92 52.60 39.01
CA GLU A 61 -34.76 52.17 37.61
C GLU A 61 -34.39 53.34 36.69
N LYS A 62 -34.94 54.54 36.94
CA LYS A 62 -34.56 55.75 36.23
C LYS A 62 -33.09 56.12 36.48
N LEU A 63 -32.65 56.11 37.75
CA LEU A 63 -31.27 56.40 38.13
C LEU A 63 -30.29 55.39 37.51
N ARG A 64 -30.62 54.09 37.53
CA ARG A 64 -29.83 53.05 36.86
C ARG A 64 -29.63 53.36 35.37
N LYS A 65 -30.71 53.74 34.67
CA LYS A 65 -30.62 54.10 33.24
C LYS A 65 -29.81 55.37 33.01
N GLU A 66 -29.96 56.37 33.86
CA GLU A 66 -29.19 57.63 33.76
C GLU A 66 -27.69 57.39 33.95
N ILE A 67 -27.30 56.60 34.96
CA ILE A 67 -25.89 56.25 35.23
C ILE A 67 -25.32 55.43 34.08
N THR A 68 -26.04 54.41 33.60
CA THR A 68 -25.51 53.50 32.58
C THR A 68 -25.53 54.06 31.16
N LYS A 69 -26.32 55.09 30.87
CA LYS A 69 -26.48 55.63 29.52
C LYS A 69 -25.16 56.20 28.94
N PRO A 70 -24.43 57.12 29.60
CA PRO A 70 -23.17 57.64 29.07
C PRO A 70 -22.13 56.54 28.76
N HIS A 71 -22.09 55.49 29.59
CA HIS A 71 -21.20 54.34 29.39
C HIS A 71 -21.60 53.53 28.16
N ARG A 72 -22.90 53.27 27.95
CA ARG A 72 -23.41 52.62 26.73
C ARG A 72 -23.13 53.45 25.49
N ASP A 73 -23.42 54.74 25.53
CA ASP A 73 -23.15 55.67 24.42
C ASP A 73 -21.64 55.76 24.10
N PHE A 74 -20.77 55.62 25.11
CA PHE A 74 -19.32 55.53 24.91
C PHE A 74 -18.92 54.20 24.25
N ILE A 75 -19.41 53.07 24.75
CA ILE A 75 -19.15 51.74 24.18
C ILE A 75 -19.59 51.69 22.71
N GLU A 76 -20.78 52.20 22.40
CA GLU A 76 -21.29 52.26 21.02
C GLU A 76 -20.36 53.08 20.11
N ARG A 77 -19.87 54.23 20.58
CA ARG A 77 -18.92 55.07 19.81
C ARG A 77 -17.57 54.37 19.61
N VAL A 78 -17.04 53.71 20.64
CA VAL A 78 -15.78 52.96 20.53
C VAL A 78 -15.91 51.82 19.53
N ASN A 79 -17.01 51.07 19.60
CA ASN A 79 -17.27 49.98 18.66
C ASN A 79 -17.43 50.48 17.22
N ALA A 80 -18.16 51.58 17.03
CA ALA A 80 -18.33 52.21 15.71
C ALA A 80 -16.98 52.68 15.14
N TYR A 81 -16.15 53.33 15.97
CA TYR A 81 -14.83 53.78 15.56
C TYR A 81 -13.89 52.61 15.24
N GLY A 82 -13.89 51.57 16.07
CA GLY A 82 -13.11 50.35 15.82
C GLY A 82 -13.51 49.69 14.51
N LYS A 83 -14.81 49.62 14.20
CA LYS A 83 -15.32 49.08 12.94
C LYS A 83 -14.84 49.90 11.73
N ASP A 84 -14.95 51.24 11.80
CA ASP A 84 -14.47 52.15 10.74
C ASP A 84 -12.96 52.01 10.51
N LEU A 85 -12.16 51.87 11.57
CA LEU A 85 -10.73 51.61 11.44
C LEU A 85 -10.43 50.28 10.75
N VAL A 86 -11.16 49.21 11.12
CA VAL A 86 -11.01 47.89 10.48
C VAL A 86 -11.36 47.98 8.99
N GLU A 87 -12.47 48.62 8.64
CA GLU A 87 -12.87 48.81 7.24
C GLU A 87 -11.80 49.59 6.44
N LYS A 88 -11.21 50.64 7.03
CA LYS A 88 -10.12 51.40 6.40
C LYS A 88 -8.84 50.58 6.23
N LEU A 89 -8.49 49.76 7.22
CA LEU A 89 -7.34 48.86 7.12
C LEU A 89 -7.55 47.81 6.03
N GLN A 90 -8.76 47.26 5.92
CA GLN A 90 -9.09 46.29 4.87
C GLN A 90 -8.95 46.86 3.47
N VAL A 91 -9.34 48.13 3.25
CA VAL A 91 -9.15 48.81 1.95
C VAL A 91 -7.67 48.89 1.55
N ILE A 92 -6.76 49.00 2.52
CA ILE A 92 -5.30 49.02 2.29
C ILE A 92 -4.76 47.60 2.12
N GLU A 93 -5.24 46.65 2.93
CA GLU A 93 -4.79 45.26 2.96
C GLU A 93 -5.19 44.48 1.70
N GLN A 94 -6.42 44.68 1.21
CA GLN A 94 -6.98 43.92 0.10
C GLN A 94 -6.13 43.97 -1.18
N PRO A 95 -5.71 45.13 -1.71
CA PRO A 95 -4.88 45.16 -2.91
C PRO A 95 -3.51 44.50 -2.72
N LEU A 96 -2.96 44.48 -1.50
CA LEU A 96 -1.71 43.76 -1.21
C LEU A 96 -1.92 42.24 -1.23
N LYS A 97 -3.04 41.76 -0.66
CA LYS A 97 -3.44 40.35 -0.74
C LYS A 97 -3.66 39.92 -2.18
N ASP A 98 -4.39 40.73 -2.96
CA ASP A 98 -4.69 40.43 -4.36
C ASP A 98 -3.40 40.38 -5.21
N ALA A 99 -2.49 41.33 -5.00
CA ALA A 99 -1.20 41.34 -5.70
C ALA A 99 -0.31 40.15 -5.33
N LYS A 100 -0.28 39.76 -4.04
CA LYS A 100 0.45 38.57 -3.59
C LYS A 100 -0.13 37.31 -4.24
N LEU A 101 -1.45 37.14 -4.16
CA LEU A 101 -2.14 35.97 -4.72
C LEU A 101 -1.84 35.81 -6.22
N HIS A 102 -1.89 36.91 -6.98
CA HIS A 102 -1.59 36.88 -8.41
C HIS A 102 -0.16 36.40 -8.71
N GLU A 103 0.85 36.83 -7.94
CA GLU A 103 2.23 36.39 -8.17
C GLU A 103 2.45 34.94 -7.69
N ASP A 104 1.84 34.54 -6.57
CA ASP A 104 1.89 33.16 -6.07
C ASP A 104 1.27 32.20 -7.10
N GLU A 105 0.11 32.52 -7.66
CA GLU A 105 -0.52 31.75 -8.74
C GLU A 105 0.34 31.69 -10.01
N ARG A 106 0.99 32.80 -10.37
CA ARG A 106 1.89 32.84 -11.53
C ARG A 106 3.13 31.96 -11.31
N ALA A 107 3.75 32.04 -10.13
CA ALA A 107 4.90 31.23 -9.77
C ALA A 107 4.54 29.74 -9.75
N GLU A 108 3.37 29.40 -9.20
CA GLU A 108 2.88 28.03 -9.18
C GLU A 108 2.60 27.50 -10.59
N ARG A 109 2.00 28.30 -11.49
CA ARG A 109 1.84 27.91 -12.91
C ARG A 109 3.17 27.62 -13.58
N ILE A 110 4.18 28.48 -13.38
CA ILE A 110 5.52 28.28 -13.97
C ILE A 110 6.15 26.98 -13.44
N LYS A 111 6.02 26.73 -12.13
CA LYS A 111 6.51 25.49 -11.51
C LYS A 111 5.80 24.26 -12.07
N GLN A 112 4.47 24.30 -12.19
CA GLN A 112 3.69 23.20 -12.75
C GLN A 112 4.01 22.95 -14.22
N GLU A 113 4.18 23.98 -15.04
CA GLU A 113 4.62 23.85 -16.43
C GLU A 113 6.03 23.24 -16.53
N ARG A 114 6.95 23.62 -15.63
CA ARG A 114 8.29 23.02 -15.57
C ARG A 114 8.22 21.54 -15.21
N ILE A 115 7.46 21.18 -14.17
CA ILE A 115 7.24 19.80 -13.76
C ILE A 115 6.61 18.99 -14.91
N ALA A 116 5.60 19.53 -15.59
CA ALA A 116 4.95 18.87 -16.72
C ALA A 116 5.94 18.58 -17.87
N LYS A 117 6.79 19.54 -18.22
CA LYS A 117 7.85 19.35 -19.22
C LYS A 117 8.87 18.30 -18.80
N LEU A 118 9.23 18.26 -17.52
CA LEU A 118 10.13 17.23 -17.00
C LEU A 118 9.49 15.84 -17.06
N ARG A 119 8.21 15.71 -16.72
CA ARG A 119 7.46 14.45 -16.87
C ARG A 119 7.30 14.02 -18.32
N GLU A 120 7.06 14.95 -19.23
CA GLU A 120 7.08 14.68 -20.67
C GLU A 120 8.46 14.18 -21.12
N SER A 121 9.53 14.79 -20.61
CA SER A 121 10.91 14.32 -20.83
C SER A 121 11.15 12.91 -20.28
N ILE A 122 10.62 12.56 -19.10
CA ILE A 122 10.68 11.18 -18.57
C ILE A 122 10.02 10.22 -19.56
N ASN A 123 8.83 10.55 -20.08
CA ASN A 123 8.15 9.71 -21.05
C ASN A 123 8.95 9.52 -22.35
N ILE A 124 9.52 10.60 -22.88
CA ILE A 124 10.25 10.56 -24.15
C ILE A 124 11.62 9.89 -23.99
N ASN A 125 12.35 10.17 -22.92
CA ASN A 125 13.76 9.79 -22.79
C ASN A 125 13.96 8.51 -21.96
N ILE A 126 13.02 8.14 -21.08
CA ILE A 126 13.14 6.96 -20.21
C ILE A 126 12.16 5.89 -20.67
N TRP A 127 10.86 6.18 -20.70
CA TRP A 127 9.85 5.16 -21.01
C TRP A 127 9.88 4.66 -22.46
N SER A 128 10.33 5.48 -23.42
CA SER A 128 10.43 5.08 -24.84
C SER A 128 11.36 3.87 -25.09
N PHE A 129 12.26 3.56 -24.17
CA PHE A 129 13.07 2.33 -24.22
C PHE A 129 12.20 1.07 -24.20
N LEU A 130 11.00 1.12 -23.61
CA LEU A 130 10.11 -0.04 -23.62
C LEU A 130 9.52 -0.33 -25.00
N ASP A 131 9.36 0.71 -25.83
CA ASP A 131 8.82 0.56 -27.18
C ASP A 131 9.80 -0.16 -28.12
N THR A 132 11.11 -0.08 -27.82
CA THR A 132 12.17 -0.70 -28.63
C THR A 132 12.49 -2.14 -28.23
N ILE A 133 11.95 -2.64 -27.10
CA ILE A 133 12.20 -4.01 -26.61
C ILE A 133 11.71 -5.08 -27.60
N ALA A 134 10.61 -4.81 -28.30
CA ALA A 134 9.96 -5.80 -29.14
C ALA A 134 10.81 -6.14 -30.38
N GLY A 135 11.18 -7.42 -30.52
CA GLY A 135 11.87 -7.94 -31.70
C GLY A 135 13.40 -7.91 -31.63
N LEU A 136 13.98 -7.41 -30.54
CA LEU A 136 15.42 -7.52 -30.28
C LEU A 136 15.79 -8.94 -29.84
N ASP A 137 17.01 -9.35 -30.20
CA ASP A 137 17.66 -10.56 -29.73
C ASP A 137 18.35 -10.31 -28.37
N SER A 138 18.97 -11.34 -27.79
CA SER A 138 19.64 -11.21 -26.50
C SER A 138 20.72 -10.12 -26.48
N THR A 139 21.48 -9.98 -27.58
CA THR A 139 22.56 -8.98 -27.68
C THR A 139 21.99 -7.56 -27.76
N GLY A 140 20.98 -7.33 -28.60
CA GLY A 140 20.32 -6.03 -28.71
C GLY A 140 19.64 -5.60 -27.42
N LEU A 141 19.07 -6.54 -26.65
CA LEU A 141 18.49 -6.23 -25.34
C LEU A 141 19.56 -5.87 -24.29
N ALA A 142 20.74 -6.49 -24.33
CA ALA A 142 21.85 -6.13 -23.46
C ALA A 142 22.37 -4.71 -23.76
N GLU A 143 22.55 -4.36 -25.04
CA GLU A 143 22.94 -3.01 -25.45
C GLU A 143 21.89 -1.96 -25.05
N LEU A 144 20.60 -2.29 -25.21
CA LEU A 144 19.51 -1.41 -24.81
C LEU A 144 19.47 -1.19 -23.29
N HIS A 145 19.75 -2.23 -22.50
CA HIS A 145 19.87 -2.14 -21.05
C HIS A 145 20.99 -1.17 -20.64
N ASP A 146 22.17 -1.30 -21.25
CA ASP A 146 23.31 -0.42 -20.96
C ASP A 146 23.05 1.04 -21.36
N ALA A 147 22.37 1.24 -22.49
CA ALA A 147 21.94 2.57 -22.91
C ALA A 147 20.93 3.19 -21.92
N ALA A 148 19.97 2.41 -21.41
CA ALA A 148 19.04 2.85 -20.38
C ALA A 148 19.76 3.16 -19.05
N LEU A 149 20.78 2.38 -18.69
CA LEU A 149 21.57 2.59 -17.48
C LEU A 149 22.38 3.89 -17.55
N ALA A 150 22.84 4.26 -18.75
CA ALA A 150 23.63 5.47 -18.98
C ALA A 150 22.81 6.78 -18.97
N ILE A 151 21.48 6.73 -18.86
CA ILE A 151 20.64 7.93 -18.77
C ILE A 151 21.03 8.75 -17.54
N ASP A 152 21.40 10.00 -17.78
CA ASP A 152 21.68 11.00 -16.76
C ASP A 152 20.39 11.59 -16.20
N LEU A 153 20.28 11.66 -14.87
CA LEU A 153 19.11 12.15 -14.16
C LEU A 153 19.31 13.54 -13.55
N ASP A 154 20.49 14.17 -13.72
CA ASP A 154 20.80 15.48 -13.16
C ASP A 154 19.81 16.57 -13.64
N GLY A 155 19.18 16.42 -14.81
CA GLY A 155 18.19 17.38 -15.32
C GLY A 155 16.82 17.36 -14.63
N TYR A 156 16.55 16.39 -13.75
CA TYR A 156 15.19 16.09 -13.26
C TYR A 156 14.91 16.59 -11.84
N PHE A 157 15.63 17.61 -11.33
CA PHE A 157 15.57 18.06 -9.93
C PHE A 157 14.17 18.15 -9.27
N ASP A 158 13.14 18.62 -9.99
CA ASP A 158 11.77 18.76 -9.44
C ASP A 158 10.97 17.45 -9.43
N VAL A 159 11.47 16.40 -10.10
CA VAL A 159 10.83 15.08 -10.29
C VAL A 159 11.87 13.94 -10.24
N THR A 160 12.93 14.09 -9.46
CA THR A 160 14.07 13.16 -9.42
C THR A 160 13.62 11.75 -9.07
N ASP A 161 12.80 11.62 -8.01
CA ASP A 161 12.27 10.33 -7.56
C ASP A 161 11.45 9.63 -8.65
N GLU A 162 10.61 10.38 -9.38
CA GLU A 162 9.81 9.85 -10.49
C GLU A 162 10.70 9.37 -11.65
N ALA A 163 11.79 10.08 -11.92
CA ALA A 163 12.74 9.72 -12.97
C ALA A 163 13.58 8.49 -12.59
N GLU A 164 14.00 8.39 -11.33
CA GLU A 164 14.70 7.22 -10.78
C GLU A 164 13.82 5.97 -10.81
N GLU A 165 12.56 6.09 -10.38
CA GLU A 165 11.59 5.00 -10.42
C GLU A 165 11.33 4.54 -11.86
N ALA A 166 11.08 5.48 -12.78
CA ALA A 166 10.90 5.16 -14.20
C ALA A 166 12.12 4.44 -14.80
N LYS A 167 13.34 4.90 -14.48
CA LYS A 167 14.57 4.26 -14.94
C LYS A 167 14.71 2.85 -14.38
N ALA A 168 14.44 2.66 -13.09
CA ALA A 168 14.51 1.35 -12.45
C ALA A 168 13.51 0.36 -13.07
N ASP A 169 12.28 0.80 -13.33
CA ASP A 169 11.25 -0.03 -13.96
C ASP A 169 11.61 -0.41 -15.40
N VAL A 170 12.14 0.53 -16.18
CA VAL A 170 12.63 0.26 -17.54
C VAL A 170 13.74 -0.78 -17.52
N LEU A 171 14.75 -0.60 -16.67
CA LEU A 171 15.88 -1.54 -16.55
C LEU A 171 15.42 -2.94 -16.15
N LYS A 172 14.49 -3.02 -15.20
CA LYS A 172 13.89 -4.28 -14.76
C LYS A 172 13.17 -4.96 -15.92
N ARG A 173 12.35 -4.23 -16.68
CA ARG A 173 11.59 -4.79 -17.81
C ARG A 173 12.48 -5.29 -18.93
N ILE A 174 13.54 -4.54 -19.27
CA ILE A 174 14.54 -4.97 -20.26
C ILE A 174 15.24 -6.23 -19.79
N SER A 175 15.65 -6.29 -18.52
CA SER A 175 16.31 -7.46 -17.92
C SER A 175 15.42 -8.71 -17.95
N GLU A 176 14.14 -8.57 -17.59
CA GLU A 176 13.16 -9.64 -17.66
C GLU A 176 13.01 -10.17 -19.10
N GLN A 177 12.90 -9.28 -20.09
CA GLN A 177 12.80 -9.68 -21.49
C GLN A 177 14.09 -10.34 -21.99
N HIS A 178 15.25 -9.80 -21.62
CA HIS A 178 16.54 -10.35 -21.99
C HIS A 178 16.67 -11.80 -21.51
N GLY A 179 16.32 -12.08 -20.25
CA GLY A 179 16.30 -13.45 -19.72
C GLY A 179 15.39 -14.38 -20.52
N GLN A 180 14.19 -13.93 -20.90
CA GLN A 180 13.25 -14.74 -21.69
C GLN A 180 13.78 -15.04 -23.10
N VAL A 181 14.34 -14.03 -23.77
CA VAL A 181 14.89 -14.17 -25.13
C VAL A 181 16.12 -15.06 -25.12
N LEU A 182 17.01 -14.91 -24.13
CA LEU A 182 18.20 -15.73 -23.97
C LEU A 182 17.84 -17.21 -23.77
N GLU A 183 16.86 -17.50 -22.92
CA GLU A 183 16.37 -18.87 -22.72
C GLU A 183 15.73 -19.45 -23.99
N ARG A 184 14.96 -18.63 -24.74
CA ARG A 184 14.39 -19.04 -26.03
C ARG A 184 15.46 -19.38 -27.07
N GLU A 185 16.50 -18.54 -27.16
CA GLU A 185 17.63 -18.76 -28.05
C GLU A 185 18.40 -20.03 -27.67
N ARG A 186 18.64 -20.27 -26.37
CA ARG A 186 19.29 -21.49 -25.88
C ARG A 186 18.49 -22.74 -26.25
N LEU A 187 17.18 -22.74 -26.00
CA LEU A 187 16.31 -23.86 -26.34
C LEU A 187 16.22 -24.10 -27.85
N ALA A 188 16.20 -23.04 -28.67
CA ALA A 188 16.21 -23.16 -30.12
C ALA A 188 17.53 -23.75 -30.63
N ALA A 189 18.67 -23.37 -30.05
CA ALA A 189 19.97 -23.94 -30.37
C ALA A 189 20.04 -25.44 -30.00
N GLU A 190 19.60 -25.81 -28.81
CA GLU A 190 19.55 -27.21 -28.35
C GLU A 190 18.64 -28.07 -29.26
N GLN A 191 17.46 -27.57 -29.62
CA GLN A 191 16.56 -28.27 -30.55
C GLN A 191 17.18 -28.44 -31.94
N ALA A 192 17.88 -27.42 -32.45
CA ALA A 192 18.56 -27.49 -33.73
C ALA A 192 19.69 -28.54 -33.73
N GLU A 193 20.43 -28.68 -32.63
CA GLU A 193 21.46 -29.72 -32.46
C GLU A 193 20.84 -31.12 -32.44
N VAL A 194 19.77 -31.33 -31.66
CA VAL A 194 19.05 -32.61 -31.60
C VAL A 194 18.48 -33.00 -32.96
N ASP A 195 17.89 -32.05 -33.70
CA ASP A 195 17.34 -32.31 -35.02
C ASP A 195 18.44 -32.61 -36.07
N ALA A 196 19.58 -31.93 -35.96
CA ALA A 196 20.76 -32.22 -36.78
C ALA A 196 21.32 -33.62 -36.49
N GLU A 197 21.42 -34.01 -35.21
CA GLU A 197 21.85 -35.35 -34.80
C GLU A 197 20.88 -36.43 -35.29
N ARG A 198 19.58 -36.22 -35.13
CA ARG A 198 18.53 -37.12 -35.66
C ARG A 198 18.57 -37.24 -37.18
N ARG A 199 18.93 -36.16 -37.89
CA ARG A 199 19.10 -36.22 -39.35
C ARG A 199 20.32 -37.07 -39.71
N ARG A 200 21.47 -36.85 -39.06
CA ARG A 200 22.68 -37.66 -39.26
C ARG A 200 22.44 -39.15 -38.98
N LEU A 201 21.76 -39.47 -37.88
CA LEU A 201 21.46 -40.85 -37.52
C LEU A 201 20.53 -41.53 -38.53
N ARG A 202 19.55 -40.80 -39.08
CA ARG A 202 18.69 -41.30 -40.17
C ARG A 202 19.49 -41.58 -41.43
N GLU A 203 20.33 -40.64 -41.86
CA GLU A 203 21.19 -40.81 -43.03
C GLU A 203 22.18 -41.98 -42.84
N GLU A 204 22.73 -42.18 -41.64
CA GLU A 204 23.61 -43.32 -41.33
C GLU A 204 22.85 -44.65 -41.33
N ASN A 205 21.66 -44.70 -40.72
CA ASN A 205 20.82 -45.90 -40.72
C ASN A 205 20.36 -46.26 -42.14
N GLU A 206 19.96 -45.28 -42.95
CA GLU A 206 19.60 -45.48 -44.36
C GLU A 206 20.78 -46.04 -45.17
N LYS A 207 22.01 -45.55 -44.93
CA LYS A 207 23.22 -46.12 -45.55
C LYS A 207 23.48 -47.55 -45.10
N ARG A 208 23.39 -47.83 -43.81
CA ARG A 208 23.56 -49.19 -43.27
C ARG A 208 22.52 -50.15 -43.82
N GLU A 209 21.26 -49.72 -43.93
CA GLU A 209 20.20 -50.51 -44.55
C GLU A 209 20.45 -50.73 -46.04
N ALA A 210 20.91 -49.72 -46.78
CA ALA A 210 21.27 -49.87 -48.19
C ALA A 210 22.43 -50.86 -48.39
N GLU A 211 23.50 -50.73 -47.60
CA GLU A 211 24.64 -51.66 -47.61
C GLU A 211 24.23 -53.09 -47.25
N GLN A 212 23.35 -53.27 -46.26
CA GLN A 212 22.79 -54.58 -45.91
C GLN A 212 21.97 -55.17 -47.05
N ARG A 213 21.12 -54.36 -47.71
CA ARG A 213 20.33 -54.81 -48.87
C ARG A 213 21.24 -55.21 -50.04
N GLU A 214 22.26 -54.42 -50.36
CA GLU A 214 23.24 -54.78 -51.40
C GLU A 214 23.98 -56.07 -51.06
N LEU A 215 24.39 -56.25 -49.80
CA LEU A 215 25.05 -57.48 -49.34
C LEU A 215 24.12 -58.69 -49.41
N GLU A 216 22.84 -58.53 -49.07
CA GLU A 216 21.83 -59.58 -49.22
C GLU A 216 21.57 -59.92 -50.69
N GLU A 217 21.50 -58.93 -51.58
CA GLU A 217 21.38 -59.14 -53.02
C GLU A 217 22.60 -59.89 -53.58
N LEU A 218 23.82 -59.50 -53.19
CA LEU A 218 25.06 -60.21 -53.53
C LEU A 218 25.04 -61.67 -53.04
N ARG A 219 24.56 -61.91 -51.81
CA ARG A 219 24.41 -63.27 -51.27
C ARG A 219 23.39 -64.09 -52.05
N ARG A 220 22.25 -63.52 -52.42
CA ARG A 220 21.23 -64.17 -53.25
C ARG A 220 21.78 -64.52 -54.63
N PHE A 221 22.47 -63.58 -55.27
CA PHE A 221 23.10 -63.80 -56.57
C PHE A 221 24.15 -64.93 -56.53
N LYS A 222 24.97 -64.96 -55.48
CA LYS A 222 25.96 -66.01 -55.29
C LYS A 222 25.31 -67.38 -55.05
N ALA A 223 24.29 -67.44 -54.19
CA ALA A 223 23.53 -68.66 -53.94
C ALA A 223 22.85 -69.18 -55.23
N GLU A 224 22.33 -68.30 -56.09
CA GLU A 224 21.76 -68.68 -57.39
C GLU A 224 22.82 -69.23 -58.35
N GLN A 225 24.01 -68.63 -58.40
CA GLN A 225 25.13 -69.18 -59.18
C GLN A 225 25.58 -70.55 -58.67
N ASP A 226 25.72 -70.69 -57.36
CA ASP A 226 26.16 -71.94 -56.74
C ASP A 226 25.09 -73.03 -56.95
N ALA A 227 23.80 -72.73 -56.77
CA ALA A 227 22.70 -73.65 -57.08
C ALA A 227 22.65 -74.05 -58.57
N LYS A 228 22.97 -73.13 -59.48
CA LYS A 228 23.05 -73.42 -60.92
C LYS A 228 24.24 -74.33 -61.25
N ARG A 229 25.38 -74.13 -60.60
CA ARG A 229 26.55 -75.01 -60.72
C ARG A 229 26.26 -76.40 -60.15
N GLU A 230 25.64 -76.47 -58.97
CA GLU A 230 25.22 -77.73 -58.36
C GLU A 230 24.17 -78.45 -59.21
N ALA A 231 23.22 -77.73 -59.83
CA ALA A 231 22.27 -78.33 -60.77
C ALA A 231 22.95 -78.88 -62.03
N GLU A 232 23.91 -78.16 -62.63
CA GLU A 232 24.72 -78.66 -63.76
C GLU A 232 25.63 -79.84 -63.35
N GLU A 233 26.13 -79.86 -62.12
CA GLU A 233 26.97 -80.94 -61.60
C GLU A 233 26.13 -82.18 -61.21
N ALA A 234 24.94 -81.97 -60.67
CA ALA A 234 23.94 -83.01 -60.43
C ALA A 234 23.41 -83.61 -61.75
N GLU A 235 23.24 -82.80 -62.79
CA GLU A 235 22.87 -83.30 -64.12
C GLU A 235 24.01 -84.14 -64.76
N LYS A 236 25.26 -83.90 -64.37
CA LYS A 236 26.43 -84.73 -64.74
C LYS A 236 26.60 -85.97 -63.86
N ARG A 237 25.97 -86.03 -62.68
CA ARG A 237 25.96 -87.19 -61.79
C ARG A 237 24.61 -87.91 -61.88
N LYS A 238 24.46 -88.80 -62.86
CA LYS A 238 23.56 -89.96 -62.74
C LYS A 238 24.25 -91.07 -61.94
N PRO A 239 23.66 -91.58 -60.85
CA PRO A 239 24.04 -92.86 -60.27
C PRO A 239 22.96 -93.94 -60.46
N GLU A 240 23.45 -95.17 -60.69
CA GLU A 240 22.77 -96.47 -60.56
C GLU A 240 22.33 -96.77 -59.10
N PRO A 241 21.46 -97.79 -58.87
CA PRO A 241 20.57 -97.88 -57.71
C PRO A 241 21.17 -98.51 -56.44
N GLU A 242 20.40 -98.31 -55.35
CA GLU A 242 20.55 -98.68 -53.92
C GLU A 242 21.16 -100.06 -53.58
N PRO A 243 21.67 -100.20 -52.33
CA PRO A 243 20.94 -101.03 -51.36
C PRO A 243 20.92 -100.52 -49.89
N GLU A 244 19.82 -100.83 -49.19
CA GLU A 244 19.62 -100.89 -47.71
C GLU A 244 20.26 -102.17 -47.09
N PRO A 245 20.25 -102.45 -45.74
CA PRO A 245 19.95 -101.65 -44.51
C PRO A 245 20.90 -101.87 -43.27
N GLU A 246 20.69 -101.05 -42.21
CA GLU A 246 20.86 -101.27 -40.72
C GLU A 246 22.24 -101.65 -40.08
N PRO A 247 22.47 -101.58 -38.72
CA PRO A 247 21.84 -100.90 -37.57
C PRO A 247 22.85 -100.14 -36.61
N MET A 248 22.37 -99.55 -35.50
CA MET A 248 23.13 -98.80 -34.44
C MET A 248 24.25 -99.61 -33.71
N PRO A 249 25.26 -98.98 -33.05
CA PRO A 249 25.24 -98.86 -31.57
C PRO A 249 26.06 -97.71 -30.90
N ALA A 250 25.68 -97.38 -29.65
CA ALA A 250 26.47 -97.15 -28.41
C ALA A 250 27.74 -96.22 -28.30
N ALA A 251 27.65 -95.30 -27.32
CA ALA A 251 28.57 -95.04 -26.17
C ALA A 251 29.72 -93.98 -26.22
N ALA A 252 29.74 -93.16 -25.13
CA ALA A 252 30.87 -92.59 -24.34
C ALA A 252 31.74 -91.48 -24.99
N GLU A 253 32.35 -90.47 -24.34
CA GLU A 253 32.60 -90.07 -22.93
C GLU A 253 33.22 -88.65 -22.88
N SER A 254 33.06 -87.94 -21.73
CA SER A 254 33.94 -86.87 -21.16
C SER A 254 34.02 -85.48 -21.85
N SER A 255 34.15 -84.32 -21.19
CA SER A 255 34.34 -83.90 -19.78
C SER A 255 34.05 -82.38 -19.62
N GLU A 256 33.57 -81.99 -18.43
CA GLU A 256 33.46 -80.65 -17.79
C GLU A 256 34.82 -79.89 -17.67
N PRO A 257 34.98 -78.71 -16.99
CA PRO A 257 34.06 -77.85 -16.17
C PRO A 257 34.14 -76.34 -16.57
N GLU A 258 33.63 -75.28 -15.90
CA GLU A 258 33.27 -75.00 -14.50
C GLU A 258 32.46 -73.67 -14.39
N TYR A 259 31.51 -73.68 -13.45
CA TYR A 259 30.84 -72.65 -12.59
C TYR A 259 31.37 -71.18 -12.57
N THR A 260 30.59 -70.09 -12.43
CA THR A 260 29.73 -69.59 -11.31
C THR A 260 28.88 -68.42 -11.85
N GLY A 261 27.65 -68.06 -11.45
CA GLY A 261 26.76 -68.42 -10.36
C GLY A 261 25.66 -67.33 -10.22
N VAL A 262 24.44 -67.77 -9.86
CA VAL A 262 23.40 -67.19 -8.95
C VAL A 262 22.98 -65.70 -9.12
N ASP A 263 21.70 -65.27 -9.07
CA ASP A 263 20.45 -65.68 -8.38
C ASP A 263 19.23 -65.31 -9.29
N GLN A 264 18.24 -66.14 -9.60
CA GLN A 264 17.04 -66.56 -8.81
C GLN A 264 16.28 -65.41 -8.11
N ALA A 265 14.95 -65.26 -8.15
CA ALA A 265 13.86 -66.07 -8.70
C ALA A 265 12.54 -65.26 -8.71
N SER A 266 11.59 -65.76 -9.52
CA SER A 266 10.12 -65.91 -9.28
C SER A 266 9.28 -64.71 -8.82
N GLU A 267 8.36 -64.18 -9.62
CA GLU A 267 7.01 -64.69 -9.97
C GLU A 267 5.88 -64.31 -8.96
N PRO A 268 4.60 -64.27 -9.40
CA PRO A 268 3.55 -63.38 -8.88
C PRO A 268 2.57 -64.08 -7.90
N ASP A 269 1.70 -63.29 -7.25
CA ASP A 269 0.22 -63.44 -7.25
C ASP A 269 -0.49 -62.89 -5.99
N LYS A 270 -1.64 -62.27 -6.25
CA LYS A 270 -2.90 -62.08 -5.48
C LYS A 270 -3.01 -62.14 -3.93
N THR A 271 -3.78 -61.12 -3.48
CA THR A 271 -4.93 -61.12 -2.52
C THR A 271 -4.70 -61.31 -1.00
N VAL A 272 -5.30 -60.41 -0.19
CA VAL A 272 -6.50 -60.60 0.67
C VAL A 272 -6.52 -59.53 1.80
N VAL A 273 -7.66 -58.82 1.85
CA VAL A 273 -8.42 -58.24 3.00
C VAL A 273 -7.76 -58.13 4.39
N ALA A 274 -7.79 -56.92 4.97
CA ALA A 274 -7.91 -56.71 6.42
C ALA A 274 -8.62 -55.38 6.74
N GLU A 275 -9.84 -55.49 7.27
CA GLU A 275 -10.54 -54.45 8.02
C GLU A 275 -9.75 -54.11 9.30
N HIS A 276 -9.62 -52.83 9.67
CA HIS A 276 -9.58 -52.39 11.09
C HIS A 276 -9.76 -50.87 11.25
N ARG A 277 -10.93 -50.51 11.81
CA ARG A 277 -11.33 -49.34 12.62
C ARG A 277 -10.78 -47.95 12.30
N ALA A 278 -11.68 -47.08 11.85
CA ALA A 278 -11.54 -45.63 11.83
C ALA A 278 -11.31 -45.03 13.24
N PRO A 279 -10.43 -44.02 13.39
CA PRO A 279 -10.34 -43.23 14.61
C PRO A 279 -11.56 -42.31 14.76
N ILE A 280 -12.09 -42.20 15.97
CA ILE A 280 -13.19 -41.30 16.32
C ILE A 280 -12.72 -39.86 16.13
N ASP A 281 -13.44 -39.12 15.30
CA ASP A 281 -13.21 -37.70 15.02
C ASP A 281 -13.60 -36.84 16.23
N THR A 282 -12.60 -36.42 17.02
CA THR A 282 -12.75 -35.56 18.21
C THR A 282 -12.86 -34.07 17.87
N SER A 283 -12.79 -33.69 16.58
CA SER A 283 -12.78 -32.28 16.16
C SER A 283 -14.06 -31.51 16.56
N ARG A 284 -15.19 -32.22 16.71
CA ARG A 284 -16.45 -31.61 17.18
C ARG A 284 -16.52 -31.32 18.67
N ILE A 285 -15.74 -32.02 19.51
CA ILE A 285 -15.72 -31.78 20.96
C ILE A 285 -14.82 -30.57 21.28
N GLU A 286 -13.74 -30.38 20.52
CA GLU A 286 -12.86 -29.22 20.66
C GLU A 286 -13.51 -27.93 20.15
N ALA A 287 -14.36 -28.01 19.11
CA ALA A 287 -15.13 -26.87 18.61
C ALA A 287 -16.19 -26.36 19.60
N ALA A 288 -16.75 -27.24 20.43
CA ALA A 288 -17.76 -26.88 21.44
C ALA A 288 -17.15 -26.34 22.76
N ALA A 289 -15.88 -26.66 23.05
CA ALA A 289 -15.17 -26.13 24.22
C ALA A 289 -14.74 -24.67 24.04
N ASN A 290 -14.56 -24.21 22.80
CA ASN A 290 -14.10 -22.85 22.48
C ASN A 290 -15.21 -21.79 22.44
N SER A 291 -16.49 -22.17 22.54
CA SER A 291 -17.64 -21.24 22.45
C SER A 291 -18.16 -20.72 23.79
N PHE A 292 -17.60 -21.16 24.92
CA PHE A 292 -17.92 -20.60 26.24
C PHE A 292 -16.99 -19.42 26.58
N GLN A 293 -17.30 -18.23 26.08
CA GLN A 293 -16.70 -16.98 26.57
C GLN A 293 -17.17 -16.70 28.01
N ARG A 294 -16.29 -16.98 28.98
CA ARG A 294 -16.41 -16.44 30.36
C ARG A 294 -16.40 -14.92 30.30
N GLY A 295 -17.41 -14.28 30.89
CA GLY A 295 -17.56 -12.83 31.03
C GLY A 295 -16.54 -12.14 31.95
N SER A 296 -15.25 -12.48 31.86
CA SER A 296 -14.15 -11.82 32.57
C SER A 296 -13.16 -11.09 31.65
N GLN A 297 -13.47 -10.95 30.36
CA GLN A 297 -12.61 -10.23 29.40
C GLN A 297 -13.01 -8.75 29.30
N VAL A 298 -12.79 -7.98 30.37
CA VAL A 298 -12.43 -6.57 30.16
C VAL A 298 -10.99 -6.62 29.66
N LYS A 299 -10.80 -6.36 28.37
CA LYS A 299 -9.48 -6.35 27.73
C LYS A 299 -8.61 -5.37 28.52
N ALA A 300 -7.61 -5.89 29.23
CA ALA A 300 -6.64 -5.04 29.93
C ALA A 300 -6.06 -4.04 28.91
N PRO A 301 -5.79 -2.79 29.32
CA PRO A 301 -5.27 -1.79 28.40
C PRO A 301 -4.02 -2.36 27.70
N GLU A 302 -4.00 -2.25 26.37
CA GLU A 302 -2.86 -2.68 25.58
C GLU A 302 -1.66 -1.82 25.97
N GLN A 303 -0.72 -2.42 26.70
CA GLN A 303 0.54 -1.78 27.05
C GLN A 303 1.55 -2.07 25.96
N VAL A 304 2.03 -1.03 25.29
CA VAL A 304 3.12 -1.12 24.31
C VAL A 304 4.41 -0.75 25.02
N THR A 305 5.38 -1.66 25.00
CA THR A 305 6.74 -1.36 25.48
C THR A 305 7.55 -0.78 24.34
N ILE A 306 7.99 0.46 24.49
CA ILE A 306 8.87 1.14 23.53
C ILE A 306 10.20 1.48 24.19
N SER A 307 11.24 1.64 23.38
CA SER A 307 12.53 2.12 23.88
C SER A 307 12.40 3.57 24.39
N ARG A 308 13.23 3.96 25.36
CA ARG A 308 13.24 5.34 25.87
C ARG A 308 13.47 6.36 24.77
N LYS A 309 14.35 6.05 23.82
CA LYS A 309 14.64 6.90 22.65
C LYS A 309 13.41 7.11 21.77
N GLU A 310 12.62 6.06 21.55
CA GLU A 310 11.39 6.16 20.76
C GLU A 310 10.32 6.96 21.51
N TYR A 311 10.24 6.80 22.83
CA TYR A 311 9.36 7.61 23.67
C TYR A 311 9.69 9.10 23.59
N ASP A 312 10.96 9.46 23.72
CA ASP A 312 11.39 10.86 23.65
C ASP A 312 11.13 11.45 22.24
N ARG A 313 11.37 10.67 21.18
CA ARG A 313 11.01 11.07 19.80
C ARG A 313 9.51 11.31 19.61
N LEU A 314 8.66 10.47 20.21
CA LEU A 314 7.20 10.64 20.12
C LEU A 314 6.73 11.90 20.86
N LEU A 315 7.32 12.22 22.01
CA LEU A 315 7.04 13.46 22.72
C LEU A 315 7.46 14.70 21.92
N GLU A 316 8.60 14.67 21.25
CA GLU A 316 9.05 15.75 20.36
C GLU A 316 8.08 15.94 19.18
N ALA A 317 7.62 14.84 18.56
CA ALA A 317 6.64 14.88 17.48
C ALA A 317 5.28 15.42 17.94
N GLU A 318 4.83 15.03 19.15
CA GLU A 318 3.59 15.54 19.75
C GLU A 318 3.68 17.06 20.01
N ALA A 319 4.80 17.54 20.56
CA ALA A 319 5.03 18.97 20.77
C ALA A 319 4.98 19.76 19.46
N MET A 320 5.58 19.22 18.40
CA MET A 320 5.54 19.83 17.05
C MET A 320 4.11 19.89 16.50
N LEU A 321 3.33 18.82 16.62
CA LEU A 321 1.94 18.80 16.16
C LEU A 321 1.06 19.80 16.93
N LEU A 322 1.24 19.91 18.24
CA LEU A 322 0.53 20.89 19.05
C LEU A 322 0.90 22.33 18.67
N ALA A 323 2.18 22.61 18.38
CA ALA A 323 2.61 23.91 17.88
C ALA A 323 1.99 24.25 16.52
N LEU A 324 1.96 23.29 15.60
CA LEU A 324 1.29 23.46 14.29
C LEU A 324 -0.21 23.71 14.43
N GLN A 325 -0.88 23.00 15.34
CA GLN A 325 -2.30 23.18 15.63
C GLN A 325 -2.58 24.57 16.25
N ALA A 326 -1.72 25.01 17.19
CA ALA A 326 -1.85 26.31 17.84
C ALA A 326 -1.62 27.48 16.88
N ALA A 327 -0.72 27.31 15.90
CA ALA A 327 -0.48 28.28 14.83
C ALA A 327 -1.56 28.26 13.73
N GLY A 328 -2.55 27.35 13.79
CA GLY A 328 -3.65 27.28 12.82
C GLY A 328 -3.20 26.84 11.42
N VAL A 329 -2.15 26.04 11.34
CA VAL A 329 -1.53 25.60 10.07
C VAL A 329 -2.40 24.52 9.42
N ASP A 330 -3.39 24.93 8.63
CA ASP A 330 -4.23 24.02 7.83
C ASP A 330 -3.61 23.72 6.43
N SER A 331 -2.53 24.41 6.09
CA SER A 331 -1.68 24.17 4.90
C SER A 331 -0.29 24.77 5.15
N TRP A 332 0.76 24.30 4.46
CA TRP A 332 2.20 24.55 4.70
C TRP A 332 2.64 26.02 4.93
N SER A 333 1.77 27.02 4.73
CA SER A 333 1.96 28.39 5.21
C SER A 333 1.76 28.48 6.73
N GLY A 334 2.86 28.60 7.48
CA GLY A 334 2.86 28.71 8.94
C GLY A 334 3.78 27.72 9.67
N TYR A 335 4.42 26.80 8.93
CA TYR A 335 5.43 25.88 9.49
C TYR A 335 6.61 26.62 10.13
N GLY A 336 7.08 27.72 9.50
CA GLY A 336 8.18 28.53 10.04
C GLY A 336 7.86 29.11 11.42
N ASP A 337 6.70 29.76 11.57
CA ASP A 337 6.26 30.36 12.82
C ASP A 337 6.02 29.30 13.92
N ALA A 338 5.50 28.13 13.54
CA ALA A 338 5.31 27.01 14.46
C ALA A 338 6.64 26.42 14.98
N MET A 339 7.66 26.34 14.12
CA MET A 339 9.00 25.88 14.50
C MET A 339 9.73 26.92 15.38
N GLU A 340 9.52 28.21 15.15
CA GLU A 340 10.04 29.27 16.03
C GLU A 340 9.40 29.21 17.43
N GLN A 341 8.10 28.93 17.53
CA GLN A 341 7.42 28.75 18.82
C GLN A 341 7.86 27.50 19.59
N LEU A 342 8.30 26.45 18.90
CA LEU A 342 8.84 25.25 19.53
C LEU A 342 10.27 25.46 20.07
N ALA A 343 11.01 26.41 19.50
CA ALA A 343 12.39 26.73 19.90
C ALA A 343 12.50 27.78 21.03
N ALA A 344 11.40 28.51 21.31
CA ALA A 344 11.30 29.53 22.35
C ALA A 344 10.83 28.95 23.68
#